data_AF-H9B9I6-F1
#
_entry.id   AF-H9B9I6-F1
#
_cell.length_a   1.000
_cell.length_b   1.000
_cell.length_c   1.000
_cell.angle_alpha   90.00
_cell.angle_beta   90.00
_cell.angle_gamma   90.00
#
_symmetry.space_group_name_H-M   'P 1'
#
loop_
_entity.id
_entity.type
_entity.pdbx_description
1 polymer ?
#
loop_
_entity_poly.entity_id
_entity_poly.type
_entity_poly.pdbx_seq_one_letter_code
_entity_poly.pdbx_strand_id
1 'polypeptide(L)' 'MGRKKKRGSRVKPFCYYCDRGFDDEKVLVQHQKAKHFKCSICCRKLDTATGLAVHLL' A
#
# COMPACT_ATOMS: atom_id res chain seq x y z
N MET A 1 -26.19 -20.33 -26.18
CA MET A 1 -24.72 -20.18 -26.06
C MET A 1 -24.39 -19.22 -24.93
N GLY A 2 -23.59 -19.65 -23.97
CA GLY A 2 -23.50 -19.10 -22.60
C GLY A 2 -22.85 -17.71 -22.48
N ARG A 3 -23.50 -16.84 -21.69
CA ARG A 3 -22.96 -15.54 -21.28
C ARG A 3 -21.78 -15.77 -20.33
N LYS A 4 -20.56 -15.43 -20.78
CA LYS A 4 -19.33 -15.47 -19.98
C LYS A 4 -19.51 -14.62 -18.70
N LYS A 5 -19.66 -15.32 -17.57
CA LYS A 5 -19.60 -14.75 -16.22
C LYS A 5 -18.24 -14.06 -16.07
N LYS A 6 -18.20 -12.71 -16.09
CA LYS A 6 -17.01 -11.92 -15.70
C LYS A 6 -16.70 -12.32 -14.26
N ARG A 7 -15.80 -13.30 -14.10
CA ARG A 7 -15.24 -13.70 -12.81
C ARG A 7 -14.66 -12.42 -12.22
N GLY A 8 -15.16 -12.08 -11.03
CA GLY A 8 -14.83 -10.85 -10.32
C GLY A 8 -13.35 -10.56 -10.48
N SER A 9 -13.07 -9.39 -11.03
CA SER A 9 -11.74 -8.83 -11.03
C SER A 9 -11.37 -8.69 -9.57
N ARG A 10 -10.64 -9.67 -9.02
CA ARG A 10 -9.95 -9.50 -7.75
C ARG A 10 -8.99 -8.36 -8.04
N VAL A 11 -9.38 -7.15 -7.66
CA VAL A 11 -8.56 -5.96 -7.81
C VAL A 11 -7.27 -6.30 -7.09
N LYS A 12 -6.19 -6.49 -7.85
CA LYS A 12 -4.91 -6.81 -7.27
C LYS A 12 -4.53 -5.61 -6.39
N PRO A 13 -4.18 -5.83 -5.11
CA PRO A 13 -3.79 -4.75 -4.24
C PRO A 13 -2.60 -4.02 -4.86
N PHE A 14 -2.68 -2.70 -4.97
CA PHE A 14 -1.64 -1.87 -5.57
C PHE A 14 -1.34 -0.66 -4.69
N CYS A 15 -0.10 -0.18 -4.74
CA CYS A 15 0.32 0.98 -3.97
C CYS A 15 0.11 2.27 -4.76
N TYR A 16 -0.79 3.13 -4.31
CA TYR A 16 -1.04 4.43 -4.93
C TYR A 16 0.17 5.36 -4.98
N TYR A 17 1.16 5.19 -4.09
CA TYR A 17 2.32 6.08 -4.02
C TYR A 17 3.41 5.75 -5.04
N CYS A 18 3.48 4.51 -5.53
CA CYS A 18 4.51 4.11 -6.50
C CYS A 18 4.02 3.14 -7.57
N ASP A 19 2.69 3.05 -7.74
CA ASP A 19 1.97 2.28 -8.76
C ASP A 19 2.35 0.80 -8.87
N ARG A 20 2.91 0.23 -7.78
CA ARG A 20 3.31 -1.18 -7.75
C ARG A 20 2.12 -2.06 -7.44
N GLY A 21 1.88 -3.05 -8.31
CA GLY A 21 0.95 -4.13 -8.05
C GLY A 21 1.56 -5.19 -7.11
N PHE A 22 0.75 -5.67 -6.18
CA PHE A 22 1.06 -6.73 -5.24
C PHE A 22 0.04 -7.87 -5.39
N ASP A 23 0.43 -9.07 -5.00
CA ASP A 23 -0.49 -10.22 -4.99
C ASP A 23 -1.35 -10.24 -3.70
N ASP A 24 -0.78 -9.73 -2.61
CA ASP A 24 -1.37 -9.73 -1.27
C ASP A 24 -1.49 -8.33 -0.66
N GLU A 25 -2.62 -8.06 0.01
CA GLU A 25 -2.83 -6.84 0.78
C GLU A 25 -1.82 -6.70 1.93
N LYS A 26 -1.42 -7.82 2.55
CA LYS A 26 -0.40 -7.81 3.60
C LYS A 26 0.95 -7.30 3.09
N VAL A 27 1.33 -7.71 1.88
CA VAL A 27 2.58 -7.27 1.25
C VAL A 27 2.49 -5.80 0.85
N LEU A 28 1.35 -5.36 0.31
CA LEU A 28 1.08 -3.95 0.04
C LEU A 28 1.22 -3.09 1.32
N VAL A 29 0.58 -3.49 2.43
CA VAL A 29 0.63 -2.77 3.71
C VAL A 29 2.06 -2.75 4.25
N GLN A 30 2.79 -3.87 4.20
CA GLN A 30 4.18 -3.92 4.64
C GLN A 30 5.07 -3.03 3.75
N HIS A 31 4.83 -3.01 2.45
CA HIS A 31 5.51 -2.13 1.51
C HIS A 31 5.25 -0.65 1.84
N GLN A 32 4.00 -0.26 2.09
CA GLN A 32 3.66 1.10 2.50
C GLN A 32 4.37 1.49 3.80
N LYS A 33 4.37 0.61 4.81
CA LYS A 33 5.08 0.83 6.07
C LYS A 33 6.59 0.97 5.90
N ALA A 34 7.22 0.11 5.11
CA ALA A 34 8.66 0.08 4.96
C ALA A 34 9.21 1.20 4.07
N LYS A 35 8.49 1.54 2.99
CA LYS A 35 8.93 2.54 2.00
C LYS A 35 8.35 3.92 2.22
N HIS A 36 7.05 4.02 2.53
CA HIS A 36 6.34 5.29 2.56
C HIS A 36 6.16 5.84 3.98
N PHE A 37 6.07 4.99 5.00
CA PHE A 37 5.96 5.43 6.40
C PHE A 37 7.30 5.52 7.16
N LYS A 38 8.42 5.65 6.42
CA LYS A 38 9.74 5.91 7.00
C LYS A 38 10.06 7.40 6.95
N CYS A 39 10.32 7.98 8.11
CA CYS A 39 10.90 9.32 8.23
C CYS A 39 12.39 9.27 7.83
N SER A 40 12.78 10.02 6.79
CA SER A 40 14.19 10.11 6.38
C SER A 40 15.06 10.97 7.32
N ILE A 41 14.45 11.85 8.11
CA ILE A 41 15.15 12.79 9.00
C ILE A 41 15.62 12.08 10.28
N CYS A 42 14.78 11.21 10.82
CA CYS A 42 14.91 10.61 12.13
C CYS A 42 15.08 9.09 12.09
N CYS A 43 14.98 8.48 10.89
CA CYS A 43 14.99 7.03 10.66
C CYS A 43 13.96 6.23 11.50
N ARG A 44 13.00 6.92 12.12
CA ARG A 44 11.97 6.29 12.94
C ARG A 44 10.92 5.67 12.03
N LYS A 45 10.55 4.42 12.36
CA LYS A 45 9.49 3.69 11.67
C LYS A 45 8.16 4.08 12.32
N LEU A 46 7.25 4.64 11.55
CA LEU A 46 5.91 4.98 12.01
C LEU A 46 4.91 4.01 11.39
N ASP A 47 3.95 3.56 12.21
CA ASP A 47 3.04 2.48 11.82
C ASP A 47 1.79 3.00 11.07
N THR A 48 1.59 4.32 11.08
CA THR A 48 0.40 5.01 10.54
C THR A 48 0.79 6.19 9.64
N ALA A 49 0.06 6.34 8.53
CA ALA A 49 0.19 7.47 7.61
C ALA A 49 0.01 8.82 8.32
N THR A 50 -0.99 8.92 9.19
CA THR A 50 -1.26 10.12 9.99
C THR A 50 -0.12 10.44 10.94
N GLY A 51 0.48 9.41 11.56
CA GLY A 51 1.62 9.58 12.45
C GLY A 51 2.82 10.15 11.70
N LEU A 52 3.08 9.69 10.47
CA LEU A 52 4.13 10.27 9.64
C LEU A 52 3.80 11.71 9.20
N ALA A 53 2.56 11.99 8.81
CA ALA A 53 2.14 13.33 8.38
C ALA A 53 2.31 14.37 9.50
N VAL A 54 1.90 14.05 10.73
CA VAL A 54 2.10 14.92 11.91
C VAL A 54 3.57 15.01 12.30
N HIS A 55 4.35 13.95 12.07
CA HIS A 55 5.78 13.95 12.37
C HIS A 55 6.61 14.82 11.41
N LEU A 56 6.11 15.07 10.19
CA LEU A 56 6.76 15.91 9.18
C LEU A 56 6.23 17.36 9.16
N LEU A 57 5.17 17.65 9.90
CA LEU A 57 4.68 19.00 10.20
C LEU A 57 5.56 19.66 11.26
#